data_AF-C0XG93-F1
#
_entry.id   AF-C0XG93-F1
#
_cell.length_a   1.000
_cell.length_b   1.000
_cell.length_c   1.000
_cell.angle_alpha   90.00
_cell.angle_beta   90.00
_cell.angle_gamma   90.00
#
_symmetry.space_group_name_H-M   'P 1'
#
loop_
_entity.id
_entity.type
_entity.pdbx_description
1 polymer ?
#
loop_
_entity_poly.entity_id
_entity_poly.type
_entity_poly.pdbx_seq_one_letter_code
_entity_poly.pdbx_strand_id
1 'polypeptide(L)'
;MSYLVANMQKLKADNLVGLGNHDQRRTQNHKNTDIDVDRSALNYDLVAGRTNHFKTDIEDYINEHKTSQRAVRKDAVLVNEWIISSDSQFFADLTAADT
;
A
#
# COMPACT_ATOMS: atom_id res chain seq x y z
N MET A 1 20.65 -18.36 0.42
CA MET A 1 19.75 -18.41 -0.74
C MET A 1 18.53 -17.60 -0.35
N SER A 2 18.31 -16.49 -1.04
CA SER A 2 17.20 -15.61 -0.76
C SER A 2 15.94 -16.09 -1.49
N TYR A 3 14.77 -15.78 -0.93
CA TYR A 3 13.48 -16.19 -1.48
C TYR A 3 12.60 -14.98 -1.78
N LEU A 4 11.73 -15.13 -2.78
CA LEU A 4 10.65 -14.19 -3.01
C LEU A 4 9.66 -14.23 -1.84
N VAL A 5 9.41 -13.07 -1.23
CA VAL A 5 8.26 -12.83 -0.36
C VAL A 5 7.19 -12.15 -1.20
N ALA A 6 6.12 -12.89 -1.48
CA ALA A 6 4.90 -12.37 -2.09
C ALA A 6 3.71 -12.84 -1.25
N ASN A 7 3.23 -11.98 -0.35
CA ASN A 7 2.13 -12.30 0.55
C ASN A 7 1.03 -11.26 0.43
N MET A 8 -0.22 -11.70 0.45
CA MET A 8 -1.37 -10.83 0.32
C MET A 8 -2.11 -10.62 1.63
N GLN A 9 -2.83 -9.50 1.73
CA GLN A 9 -3.83 -9.23 2.75
C GLN A 9 -5.12 -8.70 2.10
N LYS A 10 -6.27 -9.22 2.55
CA LYS A 10 -7.59 -8.76 2.12
C LYS A 10 -7.96 -7.50 2.90
N LEU A 11 -8.22 -6.39 2.21
CA LEU A 11 -8.56 -5.12 2.84
C LEU A 11 -9.97 -4.66 2.46
N LYS A 12 -10.73 -4.28 3.48
CA LYS A 12 -12.07 -3.69 3.37
C LYS A 12 -11.96 -2.16 3.49
N ALA A 13 -13.08 -1.48 3.26
CA ALA A 13 -13.15 -0.01 3.26
C ALA A 13 -12.60 0.66 4.53
N ASP A 14 -12.80 0.04 5.70
CA ASP A 14 -12.33 0.53 7.00
C ASP A 14 -10.80 0.43 7.16
N ASN A 15 -10.14 -0.47 6.44
CA ASN A 15 -8.69 -0.60 6.47
C ASN A 15 -7.98 0.45 5.62
N LEU A 16 -8.60 0.92 4.53
CA LEU A 16 -7.92 1.72 3.49
C LEU A 16 -7.43 3.10 3.96
N VAL A 17 -8.11 3.71 4.93
CA VAL A 17 -7.65 4.99 5.51
C VAL A 17 -6.37 4.78 6.31
N GLY A 18 -6.33 3.72 7.14
CA GLY A 18 -5.14 3.35 7.90
C GLY A 18 -3.97 3.00 7.00
N LEU A 19 -4.24 2.23 5.94
CA LEU A 19 -3.27 1.86 4.91
C LEU A 19 -2.65 3.12 4.28
N GLY A 20 -3.47 4.00 3.70
CA GLY A 20 -2.98 5.21 3.05
C GLY A 20 -2.18 6.12 3.99
N ASN A 21 -2.62 6.26 5.25
CA ASN A 21 -1.86 7.03 6.24
C ASN A 21 -0.49 6.42 6.57
N HIS A 22 -0.42 5.09 6.64
CA HIS A 22 0.82 4.38 6.95
C HIS A 22 1.81 4.41 5.78
N ASP A 23 1.36 4.09 4.57
CA ASP A 23 2.21 3.97 3.38
C ASP A 23 2.72 5.32 2.91
N GLN A 24 1.86 6.34 2.96
CA GLN A 24 2.24 7.71 2.59
C GLN A 24 2.87 8.50 3.74
N ARG A 25 3.19 7.84 4.87
CA ARG A 25 3.86 8.44 6.03
C ARG A 25 3.23 9.77 6.51
N ARG A 26 1.90 9.83 6.55
CA ARG A 26 1.16 11.08 6.84
C ARG A 26 1.22 11.53 8.30
N THR A 27 1.60 10.64 9.21
CA THR A 27 1.71 10.91 10.65
C THR A 27 3.18 11.00 11.02
N GLN A 28 3.56 11.99 11.83
CA GLN A 28 4.94 12.12 12.32
C GLN A 28 5.29 11.12 13.42
N ASN A 29 4.29 10.71 14.20
CA ASN A 29 4.47 9.77 15.31
C ASN A 29 4.15 8.35 14.85
N HIS A 30 5.14 7.47 14.89
CA HIS A 30 4.98 6.06 14.57
C HIS A 30 5.17 5.22 15.83
N LYS A 31 4.21 4.32 16.10
CA LYS A 31 4.36 3.32 17.18
C LYS A 31 5.44 2.28 16.83
N ASN A 32 5.65 2.03 15.53
CA ASN A 32 6.69 1.13 15.07
C ASN A 32 8.05 1.80 15.21
N THR A 33 8.88 1.28 16.10
CA THR A 33 10.24 1.77 16.39
C THR A 33 11.24 1.49 15.28
N ASP A 34 10.89 0.62 14.33
CA ASP A 34 11.76 0.24 13.22
C ASP A 34 11.68 1.21 12.02
N ILE A 35 10.75 2.17 12.07
CA ILE A 35 10.65 3.23 11.06
C ILE A 35 11.68 4.31 11.36
N ASP A 36 12.67 4.42 10.48
CA ASP A 36 13.58 5.56 10.42
C ASP A 36 12.90 6.71 9.65
N VAL A 37 12.42 7.71 10.39
CA VAL A 37 11.68 8.86 9.82
C VAL A 37 12.57 9.68 8.90
N ASP A 38 13.86 9.80 9.19
CA ASP A 38 14.80 10.60 8.40
C ASP A 38 15.00 10.00 7.00
N ARG A 39 14.74 8.70 6.85
CA ARG A 39 14.78 7.99 5.56
C ARG A 39 13.46 8.00 4.80
N SER A 40 12.38 8.54 5.36
CA SER A 40 11.05 8.50 4.72
C SER A 40 11.00 9.23 3.38
N ALA A 41 11.85 10.24 3.17
CA ALA A 41 11.98 10.95 1.90
C ALA A 41 12.56 10.10 0.76
N LEU A 42 13.12 8.92 1.06
CA LEU A 42 13.63 7.97 0.07
C LEU A 42 12.54 7.04 -0.46
N ASN A 43 11.37 6.97 0.19
CA ASN A 43 10.25 6.16 -0.27
C ASN A 43 9.66 6.77 -1.55
N TYR A 44 9.12 5.93 -2.42
CA TYR A 44 8.51 6.34 -3.68
C TYR A 44 7.23 5.54 -3.95
N ASP A 45 6.31 6.16 -4.70
CA ASP A 45 5.13 5.49 -5.24
C ASP A 45 5.37 5.24 -6.74
N LEU A 46 5.14 4.00 -7.18
CA LEU A 46 5.28 3.59 -8.58
C LEU A 46 4.10 4.08 -9.44
N VAL A 47 2.94 4.35 -8.83
CA VAL A 47 1.73 4.76 -9.54
C VAL A 47 1.55 6.27 -9.41
N ALA A 48 1.80 6.98 -10.50
CA ALA A 48 1.53 8.41 -10.57
C ALA A 48 0.02 8.71 -10.65
N GLY A 49 -0.38 9.91 -10.22
CA GLY A 49 -1.71 10.47 -10.48
C GLY A 49 -2.85 9.95 -9.59
N ARG A 50 -2.54 9.17 -8.54
CA ARG A 50 -3.52 8.86 -7.48
C ARG A 50 -3.78 10.09 -6.63
N THR A 51 -4.99 10.21 -6.08
CA THR A 51 -5.17 11.19 -5.00
C THR A 51 -4.41 10.67 -3.79
N ASN A 52 -4.19 11.56 -2.82
CA ASN A 52 -3.54 11.11 -1.60
C ASN A 52 -4.45 10.11 -0.84
N HIS A 53 -5.74 9.92 -1.15
CA HIS A 53 -6.67 9.15 -0.32
C HIS A 53 -7.10 7.82 -0.95
N PHE A 54 -6.40 6.74 -0.58
CA PHE A 54 -6.67 5.39 -1.11
C PHE A 54 -8.14 4.98 -1.06
N LYS A 55 -8.82 5.20 0.07
CA LYS A 55 -10.24 4.85 0.21
C LYS A 55 -11.10 5.52 -0.87
N THR A 56 -10.92 6.83 -1.06
CA THR A 56 -11.67 7.61 -2.04
C THR A 56 -11.40 7.10 -3.45
N ASP A 57 -10.13 6.99 -3.84
CA ASP A 57 -9.75 6.54 -5.20
C ASP A 57 -10.31 5.17 -5.55
N ILE A 58 -10.23 4.23 -4.60
CA ILE A 58 -10.68 2.85 -4.80
C ILE A 58 -12.20 2.80 -4.88
N GLU A 59 -12.90 3.47 -3.96
CA GLU A 59 -14.38 3.49 -3.97
C GLU A 59 -14.92 4.19 -5.22
N ASP A 60 -14.31 5.30 -5.64
CA ASP A 60 -14.69 6.03 -6.85
C ASP A 60 -14.48 5.18 -8.10
N TYR A 61 -13.28 4.59 -8.26
CA TYR A 61 -13.00 3.69 -9.38
C TYR A 61 -14.01 2.54 -9.47
N ILE A 62 -14.31 1.88 -8.36
CA ILE A 62 -15.28 0.77 -8.33
C ILE A 62 -16.69 1.27 -8.68
N ASN A 63 -17.10 2.42 -8.15
CA ASN A 63 -18.44 2.95 -8.39
C ASN A 63 -18.66 3.43 -9.83
N GLU A 64 -17.62 3.99 -10.46
CA GLU A 64 -17.63 4.42 -11.86
C GLU A 64 -17.67 3.23 -12.84
N HIS A 65 -17.00 2.11 -12.50
CA HIS A 65 -16.77 1.01 -13.44
C HIS A 65 -17.62 -0.25 -13.17
N LYS A 66 -18.32 -0.35 -12.03
CA LYS A 66 -19.19 -1.50 -11.74
C LYS A 66 -20.37 -1.55 -12.73
N THR A 67 -20.64 -2.73 -13.27
CA THR A 67 -21.80 -2.96 -14.15
C THR A 67 -23.13 -2.96 -13.40
N SER A 68 -23.11 -3.35 -12.12
CA SER A 68 -24.28 -3.40 -11.26
C SER A 68 -24.64 -2.02 -10.73
N GLN A 69 -25.93 -1.69 -10.75
CA GLN A 69 -26.45 -0.49 -10.09
C GLN A 69 -26.52 -0.62 -8.56
N ARG A 70 -26.35 -1.84 -8.02
CA ARG A 70 -26.34 -2.05 -6.56
C ARG A 70 -25.11 -1.41 -5.92
N ALA A 71 -25.26 -0.98 -4.67
CA ALA A 71 -24.14 -0.53 -3.85
C ALA A 71 -23.14 -1.67 -3.59
N VAL A 72 -21.86 -1.31 -3.45
CA VAL A 72 -20.83 -2.24 -2.98
C VAL A 72 -21.17 -2.65 -1.54
N ARG A 73 -21.08 -3.95 -1.23
CA ARG A 73 -21.38 -4.43 0.12
C ARG A 73 -20.35 -3.86 1.10
N LYS A 74 -20.81 -3.48 2.29
CA LYS A 74 -19.96 -2.92 3.36
C LYS A 74 -18.81 -3.83 3.79
N ASP A 75 -18.94 -5.14 3.60
CA ASP A 75 -17.96 -6.17 3.96
C ASP A 75 -17.13 -6.65 2.77
N ALA A 76 -17.28 -6.02 1.60
CA ALA A 76 -16.50 -6.34 0.42
C ALA A 76 -15.01 -6.11 0.67
N VAL A 77 -14.20 -7.06 0.20
CA VAL A 77 -12.76 -6.84 0.03
C VAL A 77 -12.61 -5.92 -1.17
N LEU A 78 -12.14 -4.69 -0.93
CA LEU A 78 -11.99 -3.67 -1.97
C LEU A 78 -10.63 -3.81 -2.67
N VAL A 79 -9.59 -4.21 -1.92
CA VAL A 79 -8.23 -4.43 -2.43
C VAL A 79 -7.62 -5.67 -1.79
N ASN A 80 -6.78 -6.37 -2.55
CA ASN A 80 -5.80 -7.31 -2.01
C ASN A 80 -4.44 -6.60 -2.05
N GLU A 81 -3.96 -6.18 -0.89
CA GLU A 81 -2.61 -5.61 -0.75
C GLU A 81 -1.60 -6.75 -0.88
N TRP A 82 -0.51 -6.52 -1.60
CA TRP A 82 0.60 -7.47 -1.71
C TRP A 82 1.87 -6.85 -1.18
N ILE A 83 2.52 -7.53 -0.23
CA ILE A 83 3.90 -7.25 0.14
C ILE A 83 4.80 -8.04 -0.80
N ILE A 84 5.59 -7.31 -1.58
CA ILE A 84 6.60 -7.84 -2.50
C ILE A 84 7.97 -7.48 -1.91
N SER A 85 8.72 -8.49 -1.49
CA SER A 85 10.03 -8.30 -0.83
C SER A 85 10.90 -9.57 -0.92
N SER A 86 12.03 -9.56 -0.22
CA SER A 86 12.93 -10.68 0.02
C SER A 86 13.63 -10.51 1.37
N ASP A 87 14.66 -11.30 1.66
CA ASP A 87 15.51 -11.09 2.84
C ASP A 87 16.49 -9.91 2.64
N SER A 88 17.10 -9.45 3.73
CA SER A 88 18.04 -8.33 3.68
C SER A 88 19.29 -8.65 2.85
N GLN A 89 19.70 -9.92 2.77
CA GLN A 89 20.85 -10.35 1.98
C GLN A 89 20.61 -10.12 0.48
N PHE A 90 19.39 -10.34 -0.01
CA PHE A 90 19.04 -10.07 -1.41
C PHE A 90 19.25 -8.61 -1.79
N PHE A 91 18.83 -7.67 -0.94
CA PHE A 91 18.90 -6.24 -1.23
C PHE A 91 20.29 -5.63 -0.96
N ALA A 92 21.16 -6.30 -0.20
CA ALA A 92 22.46 -5.76 0.18
C ALA A 92 23.39 -5.49 -1.02
N ASP A 93 23.22 -6.25 -2.11
CA ASP A 93 24.02 -6.14 -3.33
C ASP A 93 23.34 -5.32 -4.44
N LEU A 94 22.15 -4.74 -4.17
CA LEU A 94 21.38 -3.95 -5.12
C LEU A 94 21.62 -2.45 -4.95
N THR A 95 21.61 -1.73 -6.07
CA THR A 95 21.61 -0.27 -6.11
C THR A 95 20.18 0.27 -6.17
N ALA A 96 20.01 1.57 -5.94
CA ALA A 96 18.72 2.23 -6.11
C ALA A 96 18.17 2.19 -7.56
N ALA A 97 19.00 1.86 -8.56
CA ALA A 97 18.53 1.67 -9.94
C ALA A 97 18.03 0.23 -10.19
N ASP A 98 18.41 -0.73 -9.33
CA ASP A 98 17.98 -2.12 -9.42
C ASP A 98 16.64 -2.37 -8.69
N THR A 99 16.18 -1.40 -7.90
CA THR A 99 14.94 -1.40 -7.08
C THR A 99 14.01 -0.28 -7.48
#